data_AF-W1XV43-F1
#
_entry.id   AF-W1XV43-F1
#
_cell.length_a   1.000
_cell.length_b   1.000
_cell.length_c   1.000
_cell.angle_alpha   90.00
_cell.angle_beta   90.00
_cell.angle_gamma   90.00
#
_symmetry.space_group_name_H-M   'P 1'
#
loop_
_entity.id
_entity.type
_entity.pdbx_description
1 polymer ?
#
loop_
_entity_poly.entity_id
_entity_poly.type
_entity_poly.pdbx_seq_one_letter_code
_entity_poly.pdbx_strand_id
1 'polypeptide(L)'
;NMFNDSVGAINTQVLPLFAKVLPFLDGVLIPWKTNPTWTKIALIMMQGWLGFPYIYVLTLGILQSIPNDLYEAAYIDGANAWQ
;
A
#
# COMPACT_ATOMS: atom_id res chain seq x y z
N ASN A 1 14.51 -0.30 -16.11
CA ASN A 1 13.36 0.64 -16.18
C ASN A 1 12.16 -0.07 -15.57
N MET A 2 11.58 0.41 -14.47
CA MET A 2 10.60 -0.36 -13.67
C MET A 2 9.22 -0.47 -14.34
N PHE A 3 8.67 0.66 -14.82
CA PHE A 3 7.36 0.77 -15.48
C PHE A 3 7.45 0.71 -17.01
N ASN A 4 8.36 -0.08 -17.58
CA ASN A 4 8.36 -0.29 -19.03
C ASN A 4 7.28 -1.29 -19.42
N ASP A 5 6.55 -1.01 -20.50
CA ASP A 5 5.37 -1.77 -20.93
C ASP A 5 5.70 -3.22 -21.35
N SER A 6 6.91 -3.51 -21.84
CA SER A 6 7.30 -4.85 -22.32
C SER A 6 8.31 -5.56 -21.42
N VAL A 7 9.38 -4.86 -21.01
CA VAL A 7 10.53 -5.44 -20.28
C VAL A 7 10.72 -4.81 -18.89
N GLY A 8 9.68 -4.15 -18.37
CA GLY A 8 9.73 -3.52 -17.07
C GLY A 8 9.79 -4.53 -15.93
N ALA A 9 10.49 -4.18 -14.84
CA ALA A 9 10.56 -5.03 -13.65
C ALA A 9 9.17 -5.35 -13.07
N ILE A 10 8.21 -4.42 -13.19
CA ILE A 10 6.84 -4.67 -12.72
C ILE A 10 6.15 -5.74 -13.56
N ASN A 11 6.21 -5.64 -14.89
CA ASN A 11 5.57 -6.62 -15.77
C ASN A 11 6.27 -7.99 -15.78
N THR A 12 7.59 -8.01 -15.59
CA THR A 12 8.40 -9.24 -15.75
C THR A 12 8.70 -9.96 -14.45
N GLN A 13 8.63 -9.29 -13.30
CA GLN A 13 8.98 -9.89 -11.99
C GLN A 13 7.83 -9.77 -10.99
N VAL A 14 7.27 -8.56 -10.86
CA VAL A 14 6.26 -8.28 -9.82
C VAL A 14 4.91 -8.90 -10.17
N LEU A 15 4.38 -8.66 -11.38
CA LEU A 15 3.09 -9.23 -11.81
C LEU A 15 3.10 -10.78 -11.78
N PRO A 16 4.14 -11.48 -12.28
CA PRO A 16 4.21 -12.93 -12.16
C PRO A 16 4.28 -13.43 -10.72
N LEU A 17 4.91 -12.68 -9.80
CA LEU A 17 4.89 -13.01 -8.38
C LEU A 17 3.46 -12.95 -7.82
N PHE A 18 2.70 -11.90 -8.15
CA PHE A 18 1.29 -11.80 -7.76
C PHE A 18 0.41 -12.84 -8.44
N ALA A 19 0.70 -13.20 -9.69
CA ALA A 19 -0.03 -14.23 -10.42
C ALA A 19 0.05 -15.62 -9.77
N LYS A 20 1.12 -15.90 -9.01
CA LYS A 20 1.20 -17.14 -8.20
C LYS A 20 0.10 -17.26 -7.15
N VAL A 21 -0.39 -16.12 -6.64
CA VAL A 21 -1.48 -16.06 -5.66
C VAL A 21 -2.83 -15.81 -6.33
N LEU A 22 -2.82 -15.05 -7.43
CA LEU A 22 -4.00 -14.62 -8.19
C LEU A 22 -3.89 -15.08 -9.65
N PRO A 23 -4.32 -16.31 -9.99
CA PRO A 23 -4.09 -16.90 -11.32
C PRO A 23 -4.66 -16.11 -12.50
N PHE A 24 -5.68 -15.27 -12.27
CA PHE A 24 -6.26 -14.42 -13.32
C PHE A 24 -5.34 -13.28 -13.78
N LEU A 25 -4.22 -13.05 -13.08
CA LEU A 25 -3.19 -12.08 -13.47
C LEU A 25 -2.07 -12.69 -14.33
N ASP A 26 -2.10 -14.00 -14.58
CA ASP A 26 -1.04 -14.68 -15.33
C ASP A 26 -1.02 -14.21 -16.80
N GLY A 27 0.20 -13.99 -17.32
CA GLY A 27 0.43 -13.50 -18.69
C GLY A 27 -0.02 -12.05 -18.97
N VAL A 28 -0.54 -11.31 -17.98
CA VAL A 28 -1.01 -9.93 -18.18
C VAL A 28 0.18 -8.96 -18.22
N LEU A 29 0.30 -8.21 -19.32
CA LEU A 29 1.23 -7.08 -19.45
C LEU A 29 0.48 -5.77 -19.33
N ILE A 30 0.87 -4.93 -18.37
CA ILE A 30 0.21 -3.65 -18.14
C ILE A 30 0.96 -2.53 -18.90
N PRO A 31 0.28 -1.76 -19.77
CA PRO A 31 0.86 -0.64 -20.52
C PRO A 31 0.97 0.62 -19.63
N TRP A 32 1.92 0.62 -18.71
CA TRP A 32 2.13 1.65 -17.70
C TRP A 32 2.40 3.06 -18.24
N LYS A 33 2.90 3.19 -19.48
CA LYS A 33 3.26 4.49 -20.08
C LYS A 33 2.36 4.89 -21.23
N THR A 34 1.91 3.91 -22.01
CA THR A 34 1.15 4.15 -23.24
C THR A 34 -0.37 4.24 -23.01
N ASN A 35 -0.89 3.70 -21.89
CA ASN A 35 -2.31 3.81 -21.55
C ASN A 35 -2.53 4.86 -20.43
N PRO A 36 -3.28 5.95 -20.69
CA PRO A 36 -3.50 7.02 -19.71
C PRO A 36 -4.10 6.57 -18.38
N THR A 37 -4.94 5.53 -18.37
CA THR A 37 -5.55 5.00 -17.15
C THR A 37 -4.51 4.32 -16.28
N TRP A 38 -3.68 3.43 -16.87
CA TRP A 38 -2.62 2.74 -16.14
C TRP A 38 -1.51 3.69 -15.69
N THR A 39 -1.20 4.72 -16.49
CA THR A 39 -0.27 5.78 -16.08
C THR A 39 -0.76 6.50 -14.82
N LYS A 40 -2.05 6.90 -14.78
CA LYS A 40 -2.63 7.56 -13.59
C LYS A 40 -2.60 6.65 -12.37
N ILE A 41 -2.95 5.38 -12.53
CA ILE A 41 -2.92 4.40 -11.43
C ILE A 41 -1.50 4.27 -10.87
N ALA A 42 -0.49 4.12 -11.75
CA ALA A 42 0.91 4.04 -11.33
C ALA A 42 1.35 5.28 -10.54
N LEU A 43 0.99 6.48 -11.02
CA LEU A 43 1.31 7.74 -10.35
C LEU A 43 0.66 7.86 -8.98
N ILE A 44 -0.63 7.49 -8.84
CA ILE A 44 -1.34 7.53 -7.56
C ILE A 44 -0.72 6.54 -6.57
N MET A 45 -0.41 5.31 -7.00
CA MET A 45 0.23 4.31 -6.13
C MET A 45 1.62 4.77 -5.68
N MET A 46 2.42 5.32 -6.59
CA MET A 46 3.73 5.88 -6.24
C MET A 46 3.61 7.03 -5.25
N GLN A 47 2.68 7.97 -5.49
CA GLN A 47 2.47 9.11 -4.60
C GLN A 47 1.98 8.66 -3.22
N GLY A 48 1.10 7.67 -3.17
CA GLY A 48 0.66 7.03 -1.92
C GLY A 48 1.81 6.37 -1.17
N TRP A 49 2.64 5.60 -1.87
CA TRP A 49 3.83 4.96 -1.27
C TRP A 49 4.82 5.98 -0.71
N LEU A 50 5.08 7.07 -1.44
CA LEU A 50 5.99 8.13 -0.99
C LEU A 50 5.40 8.96 0.17
N GLY A 51 4.07 9.16 0.18
CA GLY A 51 3.39 9.92 1.24
C GLY A 51 3.15 9.12 2.52
N PHE A 52 3.03 7.79 2.42
CA PHE A 52 2.69 6.92 3.55
C PHE A 52 3.63 7.06 4.76
N PRO A 53 4.97 7.07 4.62
CA PRO A 53 5.88 7.19 5.76
C PRO A 53 5.68 8.47 6.57
N TYR A 54 5.34 9.58 5.90
CA TYR A 54 5.11 10.86 6.57
C TYR A 54 3.87 10.79 7.46
N ILE A 55 2.73 10.33 6.91
CA ILE A 55 1.49 10.18 7.68
C ILE A 55 1.67 9.17 8.81
N TYR A 56 2.35 8.05 8.54
CA TYR A 56 2.65 7.03 9.54
C TYR A 56 3.41 7.59 10.74
N VAL A 57 4.51 8.32 10.51
CA VAL A 57 5.31 8.90 11.61
C VAL A 57 4.53 9.96 12.37
N LEU A 58 3.76 10.80 11.68
CA LEU A 58 2.92 11.81 12.31
C LEU A 58 1.85 11.18 13.22
N THR A 59 1.10 10.21 12.70
CA THR A 59 0.08 9.50 13.48
C THR A 59 0.70 8.72 14.64
N LEU A 60 1.83 8.06 14.43
CA LEU A 60 2.55 7.35 15.48
C LEU A 60 3.00 8.30 16.60
N GLY A 61 3.55 9.46 16.24
CA GLY A 61 3.95 10.48 17.22
C GLY A 61 2.78 11.00 18.04
N ILE A 62 1.61 11.19 17.42
CA ILE A 62 0.38 11.57 18.12
C ILE A 62 -0.08 10.45 19.06
N LEU A 63 -0.11 9.20 18.58
CA LEU A 63 -0.57 8.06 19.40
C LEU A 63 0.32 7.83 20.63
N GLN A 64 1.63 8.04 20.50
CA GLN A 64 2.57 7.94 21.64
C GLN A 64 2.34 9.00 22.72
N SER A 65 1.64 10.09 22.41
CA SER A 65 1.30 11.12 23.40
C SER A 65 0.07 10.77 24.25
N ILE A 66 -0.70 9.74 23.84
CA ILE A 66 -1.89 9.31 24.57
C ILE A 66 -1.48 8.56 25.84
N PRO A 67 -1.93 9.01 27.02
CA PRO A 67 -1.66 8.32 28.29
C PRO A 67 -2.17 6.87 28.34
N ASN A 68 -1.41 5.98 28.98
CA ASN A 68 -1.74 4.54 29.06
C ASN A 68 -2.96 4.24 29.96
N ASP A 69 -3.26 5.10 30.93
CA ASP A 69 -4.40 4.99 31.85
C ASP A 69 -5.75 5.01 31.10
N LEU A 70 -5.84 5.75 29.99
CA LEU A 70 -7.04 5.74 29.13
C LEU A 70 -7.28 4.37 28.49
N TYR A 71 -6.22 3.65 28.09
CA TYR A 71 -6.35 2.30 27.55
C TYR A 71 -6.68 1.28 28.63
N GLU A 72 -6.14 1.44 29.84
CA GLU A 72 -6.49 0.61 31.00
C GLU A 72 -7.96 0.78 31.39
N ALA A 73 -8.45 2.03 31.45
CA ALA A 73 -9.86 2.31 31.69
C ALA A 73 -10.77 1.70 30.60
N ALA A 74 -10.40 1.85 29.33
CA ALA A 74 -11.15 1.25 28.21
C ALA A 74 -11.19 -0.29 28.30
N TYR A 75 -10.09 -0.92 28.72
CA TYR A 75 -10.04 -2.36 28.94
C TYR A 75 -10.93 -2.79 30.13
N ILE A 76 -10.93 -2.03 31.22
CA ILE A 76 -11.82 -2.26 32.37
C ILE A 76 -13.30 -2.13 31.96
N ASP A 77 -13.61 -1.17 31.08
CA ASP A 77 -14.94 -0.97 30.50
C ASP A 77 -15.31 -2.03 29.43
N GLY A 78 -14.41 -2.97 29.14
CA GLY A 78 -14.64 -4.11 28.24
C GLY A 78 -14.42 -3.83 26.76
N ALA A 79 -13.75 -2.74 26.40
CA ALA A 79 -13.38 -2.44 25.00
C ALA A 79 -12.31 -3.41 24.47
N ASN A 80 -12.34 -3.66 23.16
CA ASN A 80 -11.36 -4.50 22.46
C ASN A 80 -10.54 -3.66 21.46
N ALA A 81 -9.48 -4.24 20.86
CA ALA A 81 -8.55 -3.49 20.00
C ALA A 81 -9.15 -2.80 18.75
N TRP A 82 -10.37 -3.16 18.33
CA TRP A 82 -11.08 -2.50 17.23
C TRP A 82 -12.09 -1.45 17.70
N GLN A 83 -12.41 -1.41 19.00
CA GLN A 83 -13.37 -0.49 19.63
C GLN A 83 -12.64 0.62 20.37
#